data_AF-N1RRA8-F1
#
_entry.id   AF-N1RRA8-F1
#
_cell.length_a   1.000
_cell.length_b   1.000
_cell.length_c   1.000
_cell.angle_alpha   90.00
_cell.angle_beta   90.00
_cell.angle_gamma   90.00
#
_symmetry.space_group_name_H-M   'P 1'
#
loop_
_entity.id
_entity.type
_entity.pdbx_description
1 polymer ?
#
loop_
_entity_poly.entity_id
_entity_poly.type
_entity_poly.pdbx_seq_one_letter_code
_entity_poly.pdbx_strand_id
1 'polypeptide(L)'
;MDWENGRRQTEQYQQDVERYSRQMEDASNALRQAHDDVPDIGNQIGGMFSATTDALNKQSAALLAGFTELREKATQLTLLMNDMKNGARDTGAQSWDKDRLAEVILRLCQMALIDGRVCNEVETITNEISSGYSGQTVPGSVVDLLAKVGQLARDVAQKSITG
;
A
#
# COMPACT_ATOMS: atom_id res chain seq x y z
N MET A 1 69.20 -50.05 -24.74
CA MET A 1 67.91 -49.41 -25.09
C MET A 1 67.05 -49.09 -23.84
N ASP A 2 67.30 -49.69 -22.67
CA ASP A 2 66.43 -49.53 -21.49
C ASP A 2 66.61 -48.22 -20.69
N TRP A 3 67.80 -47.63 -20.70
CA TRP A 3 68.10 -46.42 -19.92
C TRP A 3 67.38 -45.16 -20.43
N GLU A 4 67.29 -44.99 -21.74
CA GLU A 4 66.56 -43.86 -22.36
C GLU A 4 65.05 -43.96 -22.18
N ASN A 5 64.52 -45.18 -22.04
CA ASN A 5 63.10 -45.41 -21.82
C ASN A 5 62.73 -45.11 -20.36
N GLY A 6 63.55 -45.57 -19.40
CA GLY A 6 63.37 -45.22 -17.98
C GLY A 6 63.54 -43.72 -17.72
N ARG A 7 64.47 -43.05 -18.41
CA ARG A 7 64.62 -41.59 -18.31
C ARG A 7 63.39 -40.85 -18.84
N ARG A 8 62.89 -41.19 -20.03
CA ARG A 8 61.68 -40.58 -20.61
C ARG A 8 60.45 -40.81 -19.72
N GLN A 9 60.32 -41.99 -19.14
CA GLN A 9 59.24 -42.31 -18.22
C GLN A 9 59.32 -41.47 -16.94
N THR A 10 60.52 -41.23 -16.40
CA THR A 10 60.71 -40.39 -15.21
C THR A 10 60.38 -38.92 -15.49
N GLU A 11 60.81 -38.40 -16.65
CA GLU A 11 60.48 -37.03 -17.09
C GLU A 11 58.97 -36.84 -17.30
N GLN A 12 58.26 -37.85 -17.82
CA GLN A 12 56.80 -37.84 -17.93
C GLN A 12 56.12 -37.84 -16.56
N TYR A 13 56.53 -38.69 -15.62
CA TYR A 13 55.98 -38.67 -14.26
C TYR A 13 56.22 -37.33 -13.57
N GLN A 14 57.36 -36.70 -13.80
CA GLN A 14 57.68 -35.40 -13.22
C GLN A 14 56.79 -34.29 -13.79
N GLN A 15 56.55 -34.30 -15.11
CA GLN A 15 55.60 -33.39 -15.76
C GLN A 15 54.15 -33.62 -15.30
N ASP A 16 53.74 -34.87 -15.14
CA ASP A 16 52.41 -35.20 -14.66
C ASP A 16 52.22 -34.73 -13.22
N VAL A 17 53.20 -34.95 -12.34
CA VAL A 17 53.18 -34.45 -10.96
C VAL A 17 53.07 -32.94 -10.93
N GLU A 18 53.88 -32.21 -11.71
CA GLU A 18 53.79 -30.74 -11.78
C GLU A 18 52.43 -30.27 -12.29
N ARG A 19 51.86 -30.97 -13.27
CA ARG A 19 50.53 -30.66 -13.81
C ARG A 19 49.44 -30.88 -12.77
N TYR A 20 49.47 -32.00 -12.05
CA TYR A 20 48.53 -32.31 -10.97
C TYR A 20 48.67 -31.33 -9.81
N SER A 21 49.89 -30.95 -9.44
CA SER A 21 50.13 -29.94 -8.40
C SER A 21 49.52 -28.59 -8.75
N ARG A 22 49.70 -28.11 -9.99
CA ARG A 22 49.07 -26.85 -10.44
C ARG A 22 47.55 -26.93 -10.44
N GLN A 23 46.98 -28.03 -10.94
CA GLN A 23 45.53 -28.23 -10.92
C GLN A 23 44.96 -28.26 -9.50
N MET A 24 45.68 -28.86 -8.55
CA MET A 24 45.27 -28.90 -7.15
C MET A 24 45.37 -27.53 -6.48
N GLU A 25 46.38 -26.74 -6.83
CA GLU A 25 46.53 -25.36 -6.35
C GLU A 25 45.40 -24.46 -6.90
N ASP A 26 45.10 -24.56 -8.19
CA ASP A 26 43.99 -23.84 -8.82
C ASP A 26 42.64 -24.21 -8.18
N ALA A 27 42.41 -25.51 -7.94
CA ALA A 27 41.19 -25.98 -7.28
C ALA A 27 41.09 -25.50 -5.83
N SER A 28 42.21 -25.48 -5.10
CA SER A 28 42.27 -24.98 -3.73
C SER A 28 41.98 -23.47 -3.66
N ASN A 29 42.55 -22.70 -4.58
CA ASN A 29 42.29 -21.27 -4.68
C ASN A 29 40.83 -20.97 -5.03
N ALA A 30 40.24 -21.73 -5.96
CA ALA A 30 38.82 -21.62 -6.29
C ALA A 30 37.90 -21.96 -5.11
N LEU A 31 38.22 -23.01 -4.34
CA LEU A 31 37.47 -23.37 -3.13
C LEU A 31 37.57 -22.30 -2.05
N ARG A 32 38.76 -21.72 -1.87
CA ARG A 32 38.98 -20.64 -0.91
C ARG A 32 38.20 -19.39 -1.29
N GLN A 33 38.22 -18.99 -2.56
CA GLN A 33 37.43 -17.86 -3.05
C GLN A 33 35.93 -18.11 -2.85
N ALA A 34 35.44 -19.30 -3.21
CA ALA A 34 34.04 -19.65 -3.00
C ALA A 34 33.66 -19.62 -1.50
N HIS A 35 34.55 -20.05 -0.62
CA HIS A 35 34.34 -19.99 0.83
C HIS A 35 34.33 -18.54 1.35
N ASP A 36 35.20 -17.68 0.84
CA ASP A 36 35.28 -16.27 1.21
C ASP A 36 34.06 -15.47 0.70
N ASP A 37 33.40 -15.91 -0.38
CA ASP A 37 32.18 -15.29 -0.92
C ASP A 37 30.89 -15.68 -0.15
N VAL A 38 30.89 -16.80 0.59
CA VAL A 38 29.70 -17.30 1.33
C VAL A 38 29.15 -16.29 2.37
N PRO A 39 29.98 -15.65 3.21
CA PRO A 39 29.52 -14.62 4.15
C PRO A 39 28.84 -13.44 3.47
N ASP A 40 29.36 -12.99 2.32
CA ASP A 40 28.79 -11.87 1.58
C ASP A 40 27.43 -12.21 0.99
N ILE A 41 27.29 -13.43 0.45
CA ILE A 41 25.99 -13.96 0.00
C ILE A 41 25.02 -14.05 1.18
N GLY A 42 25.47 -14.55 2.34
CA GLY A 42 24.67 -14.63 3.56
C GLY A 42 24.19 -13.26 4.04
N ASN A 43 25.05 -12.25 4.02
CA ASN A 43 24.71 -10.88 4.40
C ASN A 43 23.72 -10.25 3.42
N GLN A 44 23.89 -10.46 2.11
CA GLN A 44 22.94 -9.98 1.09
C GLN A 44 21.55 -10.60 1.27
N ILE A 45 21.50 -11.92 1.49
CA ILE A 45 20.25 -12.64 1.76
C ILE A 45 19.60 -12.09 3.04
N GLY A 46 20.35 -11.94 4.13
CA GLY A 46 19.86 -11.40 5.39
C GLY A 46 19.32 -9.97 5.27
N GLY A 47 20.02 -9.11 4.53
CA GLY A 47 19.58 -7.74 4.23
C GLY A 47 18.28 -7.71 3.43
N MET A 48 18.15 -8.57 2.41
CA MET A 48 16.94 -8.67 1.59
C MET A 48 15.74 -9.17 2.39
N PHE A 49 15.92 -10.18 3.25
CA PHE A 49 14.86 -10.67 4.13
C PHE A 49 14.42 -9.60 5.14
N SER A 50 15.36 -8.86 5.72
CA SER A 50 15.05 -7.78 6.66
C SER A 50 14.25 -6.67 5.98
N ALA A 51 14.68 -6.22 4.80
CA ALA A 51 13.97 -5.20 4.02
C ALA A 51 12.55 -5.65 3.61
N THR A 52 12.41 -6.93 3.22
CA THR A 52 11.10 -7.51 2.86
C THR A 52 10.17 -7.56 4.08
N THR A 53 10.70 -7.96 5.23
CA THR A 53 9.94 -8.03 6.49
C THR A 53 9.49 -6.64 6.93
N ASP A 54 10.37 -5.64 6.85
CA ASP A 54 10.03 -4.25 7.16
C ASP A 54 8.97 -3.68 6.23
N ALA A 55 9.05 -3.98 4.93
CA ALA A 55 8.04 -3.58 3.95
C ALA A 55 6.67 -4.22 4.25
N LEU A 56 6.65 -5.52 4.55
CA LEU A 56 5.42 -6.24 4.93
C LEU A 56 4.82 -5.69 6.24
N ASN A 57 5.65 -5.39 7.24
CA ASN A 57 5.20 -4.78 8.49
C ASN A 57 4.59 -3.39 8.28
N LYS A 58 5.18 -2.56 7.41
CA LYS A 58 4.59 -1.26 7.06
C LYS A 58 3.26 -1.42 6.34
N GLN A 59 3.16 -2.34 5.39
CA GLN A 59 1.92 -2.61 4.67
C GLN A 59 0.83 -3.15 5.60
N SER A 60 1.16 -4.07 6.51
CA SER A 60 0.19 -4.61 7.47
C SER A 60 -0.31 -3.56 8.45
N ALA A 61 0.56 -2.67 8.95
CA ALA A 61 0.17 -1.55 9.79
C ALA A 61 -0.76 -0.58 9.05
N ALA A 62 -0.46 -0.25 7.79
CA ALA A 62 -1.31 0.60 6.96
C ALA A 62 -2.69 -0.05 6.72
N LEU A 63 -2.73 -1.36 6.47
CA LEU A 63 -3.97 -2.12 6.30
C LEU A 63 -4.84 -2.10 7.56
N LEU A 64 -4.23 -2.32 8.74
CA LEU A 64 -4.94 -2.28 10.03
C LEU A 64 -5.49 -0.88 10.35
N ALA A 65 -4.71 0.17 10.05
CA ALA A 65 -5.18 1.55 10.18
C ALA A 65 -6.38 1.81 9.26
N GLY A 66 -6.31 1.37 8.00
CA GLY A 66 -7.42 1.47 7.04
C GLY A 66 -8.68 0.72 7.49
N PHE A 67 -8.56 -0.48 8.06
CA PHE A 67 -9.71 -1.21 8.61
C PHE A 67 -10.34 -0.49 9.81
N THR A 68 -9.52 0.16 10.64
CA THR A 68 -10.02 0.93 11.78
C THR A 68 -10.82 2.13 11.31
N GLU A 69 -10.31 2.88 10.32
CA GLU A 69 -11.03 3.99 9.70
C GLU A 69 -12.34 3.53 9.04
N LEU A 70 -12.31 2.40 8.32
CA LEU A 70 -13.50 1.82 7.71
C LEU A 70 -14.56 1.44 8.76
N ARG A 71 -14.13 0.81 9.87
CA ARG A 71 -15.03 0.46 10.98
C ARG A 71 -15.67 1.71 11.60
N GLU A 72 -14.90 2.78 11.78
CA GLU A 72 -15.42 4.04 12.30
C GLU A 72 -16.46 4.64 11.36
N LYS A 73 -16.15 4.75 10.06
CA LYS A 73 -17.09 5.23 9.03
C LYS A 73 -18.37 4.39 8.98
N ALA A 74 -18.28 3.06 9.07
CA ALA A 74 -19.44 2.17 9.10
C ALA A 74 -20.31 2.37 10.36
N THR A 75 -19.69 2.65 11.51
CA THR A 75 -20.39 2.96 12.76
C THR A 75 -21.14 4.28 12.65
N GLN A 76 -20.48 5.32 12.11
CA GLN A 76 -21.10 6.62 11.84
C GLN A 76 -22.27 6.50 10.86
N LEU A 77 -22.15 5.68 9.81
CA LEU A 77 -23.22 5.42 8.86
C LEU A 77 -24.43 4.76 9.54
N THR A 78 -24.19 3.81 10.43
CA THR A 78 -25.26 3.15 11.19
C THR A 78 -26.01 4.13 12.10
N LEU A 79 -25.28 5.04 12.76
CA LEU A 79 -25.89 6.10 13.57
C LEU A 79 -26.72 7.05 12.70
N LEU A 80 -26.18 7.50 11.56
CA LEU A 80 -26.90 8.35 10.62
C LEU A 80 -28.18 7.69 10.11
N MET A 81 -28.12 6.40 9.77
CA MET A 81 -29.30 5.62 9.35
C MET A 81 -30.36 5.51 10.45
N ASN A 82 -29.94 5.34 11.70
CA ASN A 82 -30.87 5.30 12.83
C ASN A 82 -31.51 6.67 13.09
N ASP A 83 -30.74 7.76 13.00
CA ASP A 83 -31.28 9.12 13.10
C ASP A 83 -32.26 9.43 11.97
N MET A 84 -31.95 8.98 10.75
CA MET A 84 -32.86 9.07 9.60
C MET A 84 -34.17 8.31 9.85
N LYS A 85 -34.07 7.08 10.34
CA LYS A 85 -35.22 6.24 10.64
C LYS A 85 -36.12 6.83 11.73
N ASN A 86 -35.51 7.34 12.80
CA ASN A 86 -36.25 7.91 13.93
C ASN A 86 -36.90 9.24 13.55
N GLY A 87 -36.19 10.11 12.83
CA GLY A 87 -36.74 11.38 12.33
C GLY A 87 -37.96 11.18 11.43
N ALA A 88 -37.94 10.18 10.54
CA ALA A 88 -39.08 9.84 9.68
C ALA A 88 -40.29 9.28 10.45
N ARG A 89 -40.04 8.57 11.55
CA ARG A 89 -41.07 7.98 12.42
C ARG A 89 -41.77 9.04 13.28
N ASP A 90 -41.00 9.97 13.84
CA ASP A 90 -41.51 10.98 14.78
C ASP A 90 -42.30 12.09 14.09
N THR A 91 -42.08 12.30 12.79
CA THR A 91 -42.71 13.36 11.98
C THR A 91 -43.86 12.87 11.07
N GLY A 92 -44.30 11.61 11.19
CA GLY A 92 -45.43 11.11 10.42
C GLY A 92 -45.24 11.21 8.90
N ALA A 93 -44.06 10.84 8.40
CA ALA A 93 -43.67 10.91 6.99
C ALA A 93 -43.64 12.32 6.36
N GLN A 94 -43.75 13.40 7.15
CA GLN A 94 -43.66 14.78 6.63
C GLN A 94 -42.41 15.53 7.07
N SER A 95 -41.63 15.88 6.04
CA SER A 95 -40.69 17.01 5.97
C SER A 95 -39.55 16.97 6.98
N TRP A 96 -38.48 16.26 6.62
CA TRP A 96 -37.14 16.71 7.03
C TRP A 96 -37.03 18.19 6.65
N ASP A 97 -36.79 19.06 7.62
CA ASP A 97 -36.44 20.43 7.30
C ASP A 97 -35.21 20.41 6.39
N LYS A 98 -35.21 21.28 5.38
CA LYS A 98 -34.29 21.25 4.23
C LYS A 98 -32.83 21.24 4.67
N ASP A 99 -32.55 21.99 5.73
CA ASP A 99 -31.24 22.13 6.37
C ASP A 99 -30.76 20.77 6.90
N ARG A 100 -31.63 20.09 7.65
CA ARG A 100 -31.32 18.80 8.25
C ARG A 100 -31.14 17.70 7.21
N LEU A 101 -31.93 17.74 6.13
CA LEU A 101 -31.77 16.82 5.00
C LEU A 101 -30.43 17.04 4.29
N ALA A 102 -30.08 18.30 4.02
CA ALA A 102 -28.81 18.66 3.39
C ALA A 102 -27.61 18.20 4.23
N GLU A 103 -27.63 18.43 5.55
CA GLU A 103 -26.57 17.98 6.45
C GLU A 103 -26.38 16.45 6.43
N VAL A 104 -27.47 15.68 6.46
CA VAL A 104 -27.44 14.22 6.43
C VAL A 104 -26.83 13.71 5.12
N ILE A 105 -27.26 14.26 3.98
CA ILE A 105 -26.73 13.87 2.67
C ILE A 105 -25.23 14.21 2.57
N LEU A 106 -24.82 15.38 3.03
CA LEU A 106 -23.41 15.78 3.00
C LEU A 106 -22.53 14.91 3.90
N ARG A 107 -23.01 14.51 5.09
CA ARG A 107 -22.32 13.55 5.96
C ARG A 107 -22.19 12.18 5.30
N LEU A 108 -23.22 11.74 4.57
CA LEU A 108 -23.18 10.50 3.80
C LEU A 108 -22.14 10.58 2.66
N CYS A 109 -22.11 11.69 1.92
CA CYS A 109 -21.06 11.96 0.93
C CYS A 109 -19.66 11.93 1.56
N GLN A 110 -19.47 12.55 2.72
CA GLN A 110 -18.19 12.54 3.44
C GLN A 110 -17.74 11.12 3.80
N MET A 111 -18.66 10.25 4.22
CA MET A 111 -18.36 8.86 4.56
C MET A 111 -18.11 7.99 3.32
N ALA A 112 -18.81 8.26 2.21
CA ALA A 112 -18.68 7.53 0.95
C ALA A 112 -17.34 7.80 0.24
N LEU A 113 -16.71 8.96 0.50
CA LEU A 113 -15.38 9.33 0.01
C LEU A 113 -14.28 8.50 0.70
N ILE A 114 -14.22 7.22 0.34
CA ILE A 114 -13.16 6.28 0.73
C ILE A 114 -12.09 6.19 -0.37
N ASP A 115 -12.52 6.26 -1.64
CA ASP A 115 -11.70 6.15 -2.84
C ASP A 115 -12.36 6.93 -3.99
N GLY A 116 -11.58 7.31 -5.02
CA GLY A 116 -11.94 8.26 -6.08
C GLY A 116 -13.19 7.93 -6.89
N ARG A 117 -13.71 6.70 -6.79
CA ARG A 117 -14.82 6.16 -7.58
C ARG A 117 -16.14 6.93 -7.47
N VAL A 118 -16.39 7.62 -6.36
CA VAL A 118 -17.65 8.36 -6.11
C VAL A 118 -17.48 9.88 -6.10
N CYS A 119 -16.30 10.39 -6.50
CA CYS A 119 -16.00 11.83 -6.42
C CYS A 119 -16.92 12.65 -7.33
N ASN A 120 -17.23 12.17 -8.53
CA ASN A 120 -18.09 12.87 -9.48
C ASN A 120 -19.55 12.95 -8.98
N GLU A 121 -20.05 11.86 -8.41
CA GLU A 121 -21.38 11.78 -7.80
C GLU A 121 -21.47 12.71 -6.60
N VAL A 122 -20.44 12.72 -5.74
CA VAL A 122 -20.38 13.62 -4.59
C VAL A 122 -20.34 15.09 -5.03
N GLU A 123 -19.54 15.43 -6.04
CA GLU A 123 -19.51 16.79 -6.60
C GLU A 123 -20.88 17.20 -7.15
N THR A 124 -21.53 16.32 -7.89
CA THR A 124 -22.89 16.54 -8.42
C THR A 124 -23.88 16.80 -7.30
N ILE A 125 -23.91 15.96 -6.27
CA ILE A 125 -24.80 16.11 -5.10
C ILE A 125 -24.51 17.41 -4.34
N THR A 126 -23.24 17.75 -4.15
CA THR A 126 -22.82 18.98 -3.46
C THR A 126 -23.31 20.23 -4.22
N ASN A 127 -23.23 20.21 -5.55
CA ASN A 127 -23.74 21.28 -6.43
C ASN A 127 -25.27 21.36 -6.39
N GLU A 128 -25.97 20.22 -6.44
CA GLU A 128 -27.43 20.15 -6.31
C GLU A 128 -27.90 20.71 -4.97
N ILE A 129 -27.26 20.34 -3.86
CA ILE A 129 -27.59 20.88 -2.53
C ILE A 129 -27.35 22.38 -2.51
N SER A 130 -26.19 22.87 -2.97
CA SER A 130 -25.89 24.30 -2.99
C SER A 130 -26.89 25.09 -3.84
N SER A 131 -27.23 24.59 -5.04
CA SER A 131 -28.19 25.23 -5.94
C SER A 131 -29.62 25.22 -5.36
N GLY A 132 -29.96 24.21 -4.57
CA GLY A 132 -31.22 24.11 -3.87
C GLY A 132 -31.48 25.30 -2.93
N TYR A 133 -30.44 25.97 -2.41
CA TYR A 133 -30.53 27.18 -1.59
C TYR A 133 -30.47 28.50 -2.38
N SER A 134 -30.53 28.45 -3.72
CA SER A 134 -30.51 29.68 -4.52
C SER A 134 -31.58 30.69 -4.07
N GLY A 135 -31.16 31.93 -3.82
CA GLY A 135 -32.03 32.99 -3.29
C GLY A 135 -32.36 32.89 -1.80
N GLN A 136 -31.75 31.96 -1.07
CA GLN A 136 -31.90 31.77 0.38
C GLN A 136 -30.53 31.81 1.06
N THR A 137 -30.51 32.19 2.34
CA THR A 137 -29.29 32.08 3.16
C THR A 137 -29.05 30.61 3.48
N VAL A 138 -27.91 30.07 3.06
CA VAL A 138 -27.49 28.71 3.43
C VAL A 138 -27.12 28.69 4.92
N PRO A 139 -27.62 27.74 5.72
CA PRO A 139 -27.23 27.59 7.11
C PRO A 139 -25.72 27.35 7.25
N GLY A 140 -25.09 27.94 8.27
CA GLY A 140 -23.64 27.82 8.48
C GLY A 140 -23.15 26.37 8.57
N SER A 141 -23.92 25.49 9.22
CA SER A 141 -23.61 24.06 9.32
C SER A 141 -23.58 23.36 7.96
N VAL A 142 -24.47 23.74 7.04
CA VAL A 142 -24.51 23.22 5.67
C VAL A 142 -23.35 23.78 4.85
N VAL A 143 -23.02 25.08 4.99
CA VAL A 143 -21.86 25.70 4.32
C VAL A 143 -20.56 24.99 4.71
N ASP A 144 -20.35 24.75 6.01
CA ASP A 144 -19.16 24.09 6.52
C ASP A 144 -19.03 22.66 5.98
N LEU A 145 -20.15 21.93 5.91
CA LEU A 145 -20.17 20.58 5.34
C LEU A 145 -19.92 20.58 3.83
N LEU A 146 -20.50 21.50 3.07
CA LEU A 146 -20.24 21.65 1.63
C LEU A 146 -18.74 21.88 1.37
N ALA A 147 -18.12 22.81 2.12
CA ALA A 147 -16.70 23.09 2.00
C ALA A 147 -15.83 21.87 2.35
N LYS A 148 -16.17 21.18 3.46
CA LYS A 148 -15.44 19.99 3.92
C LYS A 148 -15.54 18.83 2.94
N VAL A 149 -16.74 18.52 2.45
CA VAL A 149 -16.98 17.46 1.47
C VAL A 149 -16.28 17.78 0.15
N GLY A 150 -16.36 19.02 -0.32
CA GLY A 150 -15.69 19.45 -1.56
C GLY A 150 -14.16 19.44 -1.48
N GLN A 151 -13.57 19.72 -0.31
CA GLN A 151 -12.13 19.54 -0.12
C GLN A 151 -11.75 18.06 -0.08
N LEU A 152 -12.50 17.24 0.66
CA LEU A 152 -12.24 15.80 0.77
C LEU A 152 -12.33 15.11 -0.60
N ALA A 153 -13.31 15.46 -1.43
CA ALA A 153 -13.46 14.92 -2.79
C ALA A 153 -12.24 15.25 -3.67
N ARG A 154 -11.71 16.48 -3.60
CA ARG A 154 -10.51 16.88 -4.34
C ARG A 154 -9.27 16.13 -3.86
N ASP A 155 -9.09 16.01 -2.55
CA ASP A 155 -7.95 15.29 -1.97
C ASP A 155 -7.96 13.80 -2.35
N VAL A 156 -9.13 13.17 -2.33
CA VAL A 156 -9.30 11.77 -2.72
C VAL A 156 -9.09 11.59 -4.22
N ALA A 157 -9.65 12.46 -5.07
CA ALA A 157 -9.46 12.42 -6.51
C ALA A 157 -7.98 12.58 -6.92
N GLN A 158 -7.25 13.49 -6.26
CA GLN A 158 -5.80 13.66 -6.51
C GLN A 158 -5.01 12.40 -6.14
N LYS A 159 -5.30 11.79 -4.99
CA LYS A 159 -4.64 10.54 -4.57
C LYS A 159 -4.89 9.39 -5.55
N SER A 160 -6.11 9.25 -6.06
CA SER A 160 -6.45 8.21 -7.04
C SER A 160 -5.79 8.39 -8.41
N ILE A 161 -5.35 9.61 -8.78
CA ILE A 161 -4.61 9.87 -10.04
C ILE A 161 -3.11 9.58 -9.87
N THR A 162 -2.57 9.83 -8.68
CA THR A 162 -1.14 9.64 -8.37
C THR A 162 -0.76 8.26 -7.86
N GLY A 163 -1.76 7.42 -7.56
CA GLY A 163 -1.61 6.07 -7.03
C GLY A 163 -1.43 5.00 -8.10
#